data_AF-X6HYY0-F1
#
_entry.id   AF-X6HYY0-F1
#
_cell.length_a   1.000
_cell.length_b   1.000
_cell.length_c   1.000
_cell.angle_alpha   90.00
_cell.angle_beta   90.00
_cell.angle_gamma   90.00
#
_symmetry.space_group_name_H-M   'P 1'
#
loop_
_entity.id
_entity.type
_entity.pdbx_description
1 polymer ?
#
loop_
_entity_poly.entity_id
_entity_poly.type
_entity_poly.pdbx_seq_one_letter_code
_entity_poly.pdbx_strand_id
1 'polypeptide(L)' 'MTKTEVKTASAAVKDILLSNPDGLHEVLRAVMQEVLEAEMDEALGASKSERTPERLGYRSGYYGR' A
#
# COMPACT_ATOMS: atom_id res chain seq x y z
N MET A 1 14.48 -25.61 -12.93
CA MET A 1 15.47 -24.71 -12.29
C MET A 1 14.80 -23.41 -11.82
N THR A 2 14.10 -22.64 -12.66
CA THR A 2 13.51 -21.32 -12.29
C THR A 2 12.44 -21.33 -11.18
N LYS A 3 11.55 -22.34 -11.14
CA LYS A 3 10.53 -22.47 -10.07
C LYS A 3 11.15 -22.71 -8.68
N THR A 4 12.31 -23.36 -8.62
CA THR A 4 12.98 -23.67 -7.35
C THR A 4 13.60 -22.41 -6.76
N GLU A 5 14.20 -21.56 -7.60
CA GLU A 5 14.81 -20.30 -7.16
C GLU A 5 13.77 -19.30 -6.62
N VAL A 6 12.62 -19.17 -7.29
CA VAL A 6 11.51 -18.32 -6.81
C VAL A 6 10.99 -18.79 -5.45
N LYS A 7 10.89 -20.10 -5.24
CA LYS A 7 10.45 -20.67 -3.96
C LYS A 7 11.44 -20.38 -2.83
N THR A 8 12.74 -20.48 -3.11
CA THR A 8 13.80 -20.15 -2.15
C THR A 8 13.81 -18.66 -1.82
N ALA A 9 13.65 -17.78 -2.81
CA ALA A 9 13.57 -16.34 -2.59
C ALA A 9 12.36 -15.95 -1.73
N SER A 10 11.18 -16.52 -2.01
CA SER A 10 9.97 -16.29 -1.21
C SER A 10 10.13 -16.77 0.25
N ALA A 11 10.78 -17.91 0.46
CA ALA A 11 11.07 -18.41 1.80
C ALA A 11 12.03 -17.49 2.56
N ALA A 12 13.11 -17.02 1.92
CA ALA A 12 14.05 -16.09 2.53
C ALA A 12 13.41 -14.75 2.90
N VAL A 13 12.56 -14.19 2.03
CA VAL A 13 11.79 -12.97 2.32
C VAL A 13 10.86 -13.18 3.51
N LYS A 14 10.19 -14.33 3.57
CA LYS A 14 9.30 -14.68 4.69
C LYS A 14 10.07 -14.77 6.01
N ASP A 15 11.25 -15.39 6.01
CA ASP A 15 12.08 -15.49 7.21
C ASP A 15 12.58 -14.11 7.67
N ILE A 16 13.02 -13.24 6.75
CA ILE A 16 13.44 -11.86 7.07
C ILE A 16 12.28 -11.07 7.69
N LEU A 17 11.07 -11.17 7.13
CA LEU A 17 9.89 -10.49 7.64
C LEU A 17 9.45 -11.00 9.02
N LEU A 18 9.53 -12.31 9.25
CA LEU A 18 9.20 -12.91 10.55
C LEU A 18 10.26 -12.61 11.62
N SER A 19 11.50 -12.39 11.21
CA SER A 19 12.61 -12.01 12.10
C SER A 19 12.51 -10.57 12.59
N ASN A 20 11.72 -9.72 11.91
CA ASN A 20 11.52 -8.32 12.23
C ASN A 20 10.03 -7.95 12.21
N PRO A 21 9.29 -8.24 13.30
CA PRO A 21 7.85 -7.99 13.37
C PRO A 21 7.51 -6.51 13.15
N ASP A 22 8.31 -5.58 13.68
CA ASP A 22 8.11 -4.14 13.48
C ASP A 22 8.26 -3.75 12.00
N GLY A 23 9.25 -4.31 11.31
CA GLY A 23 9.44 -4.10 9.88
C GLY A 23 8.25 -4.62 9.04
N LEU A 24 7.70 -5.78 9.40
CA LEU A 24 6.49 -6.30 8.77
C LEU A 24 5.27 -5.40 9.02
N HIS A 25 5.14 -4.86 10.24
CA HIS A 25 4.08 -3.90 10.57
C HIS A 25 4.16 -2.63 9.72
N GLU A 26 5.36 -2.08 9.49
CA GLU A 26 5.55 -0.89 8.66
C GLU A 26 5.24 -1.16 7.18
N VAL A 27 5.60 -2.34 6.66
CA VAL A 27 5.22 -2.75 5.30
C VAL A 27 3.71 -2.87 5.16
N LEU A 28 3.05 -3.54 6.12
CA LEU A 28 1.59 -3.64 6.15
C LEU A 28 0.92 -2.27 6.21
N ARG A 29 1.42 -1.38 7.07
CA ARG A 29 0.94 0.00 7.17
C ARG A 29 1.05 0.73 5.83
N ALA A 30 2.18 0.62 5.14
CA ALA A 30 2.40 1.25 3.84
C ALA A 30 1.43 0.72 2.78
N VAL A 31 1.26 -0.60 2.69
CA VAL A 31 0.33 -1.22 1.73
C VAL A 31 -1.12 -0.82 2.03
N MET A 32 -1.53 -0.83 3.30
CA MET A 32 -2.88 -0.39 3.68
C MET A 32 -3.09 1.08 3.34
N GLN A 33 -2.08 1.93 3.53
CA GLN A 33 -2.16 3.33 3.15
C GLN A 33 -2.35 3.49 1.64
N GLU A 34 -1.61 2.75 0.82
CA GLU A 34 -1.74 2.79 -0.64
C GLU A 34 -3.14 2.36 -1.12
N VAL A 35 -3.70 1.32 -0.52
CA VAL A 35 -5.08 0.89 -0.82
C VAL A 35 -6.09 1.99 -0.48
N LEU A 36 -5.98 2.59 0.70
CA LEU A 36 -6.87 3.69 1.12
C LEU A 36 -6.73 4.93 0.22
N GLU A 37 -5.53 5.22 -0.28
CA GLU A 37 -5.33 6.30 -1.25
C GLU A 37 -6.05 6.03 -2.58
N ALA A 38 -5.94 4.79 -3.09
CA ALA A 38 -6.59 4.39 -4.32
C ALA A 38 -8.12 4.47 -4.19
N GLU A 39 -8.67 3.96 -3.08
CA GLU A 39 -10.11 4.07 -2.79
C GLU A 39 -10.57 5.54 -2.69
N MET A 40 -9.74 6.42 -2.13
CA MET A 40 -10.06 7.85 -2.06
C MET A 40 -10.03 8.53 -3.44
N ASP A 41 -9.12 8.15 -4.32
CA ASP A 41 -9.08 8.65 -5.70
C ASP A 41 -10.34 8.25 -6.47
N GLU A 42 -10.76 6.99 -6.34
CA GLU A 42 -12.00 6.49 -6.92
C GLU A 42 -13.24 7.21 -6.36
N ALA A 43 -13.31 7.36 -5.03
CA ALA A 43 -14.44 8.00 -4.36
C ALA A 43 -14.59 9.49 -4.72
N LEU A 44 -13.47 10.20 -4.89
CA LEU A 44 -13.47 11.62 -5.27
C LEU A 44 -13.52 11.84 -6.77
N GLY A 45 -13.27 10.80 -7.58
CA GLY A 45 -13.12 10.91 -9.03
C GLY A 45 -11.91 11.78 -9.43
N ALA A 46 -10.91 11.90 -8.56
CA ALA A 46 -9.75 12.74 -8.80
C ALA A 46 -8.57 12.36 -7.91
N SER A 47 -7.39 12.24 -8.51
CA SER A 47 -6.14 12.07 -7.78
C SER A 47 -5.75 13.31 -6.99
N LYS A 48 -4.82 13.11 -6.04
CA LYS A 48 -4.28 14.19 -5.20
C LYS A 48 -3.78 15.34 -6.07
N SER A 49 -4.33 16.54 -5.83
CA SER A 49 -4.01 17.78 -6.53
C SER A 49 -4.32 17.82 -8.04
N GLU A 50 -5.01 16.80 -8.58
CA GLU A 50 -5.41 16.77 -9.97
C GLU A 50 -6.42 17.89 -10.29
N ARG A 51 -6.52 18.32 -11.55
CA ARG A 51 -7.60 19.20 -11.99
C ARG A 51 -8.47 18.45 -12.99
N THR A 52 -9.68 18.13 -12.55
CA THR A 52 -10.67 17.39 -13.33
C THR A 52 -12.05 17.97 -13.04
N PRO A 53 -12.92 18.11 -14.06
CA PRO A 53 -14.32 18.47 -13.87
C PRO A 53 -15.16 17.35 -13.25
N GLU A 54 -14.69 16.10 -13.26
CA GLU A 54 -15.36 14.93 -12.65
C GLU A 54 -15.23 14.87 -11.11
N ARG A 55 -14.41 15.74 -10.50
CA ARG A 55 -14.19 15.77 -9.04
C ARG A 55 -15.49 15.93 -8.25
N LEU A 56 -15.72 15.01 -7.31
CA LEU A 56 -16.92 14.97 -6.45
C LEU A 56 -16.71 15.60 -5.06
N GLY A 57 -15.47 15.86 -4.63
CA GLY A 57 -15.18 16.43 -3.31
C GLY A 57 -13.69 16.72 -3.07
N TYR A 58 -13.33 17.05 -1.82
CA TYR A 58 -11.95 17.37 -1.42
C TYR A 58 -11.44 16.47 -0.29
N ARG A 59 -10.14 16.19 -0.33
CA ARG A 59 -9.41 15.43 0.69
C ARG A 59 -9.28 16.28 1.97
N SER A 60 -9.62 15.70 3.12
CA SER A 60 -9.54 16.36 4.44
C SER A 60 -8.30 15.91 5.25
N GLY A 61 -7.15 15.80 4.59
CA GLY A 61 -5.92 15.36 5.23
C GLY A 61 -5.94 13.90 5.71
N TYR A 62 -5.04 13.58 6.64
CA TYR A 62 -4.90 12.24 7.23
C TYR A 62 -5.25 12.27 8.72
N TYR A 63 -5.90 11.21 9.17
CA TYR A 63 -6.18 10.97 10.59
C TYR A 63 -5.35 9.77 11.06
N GLY A 64 -4.64 9.94 12.17
CA GLY A 64 -3.87 8.85 12.78
C GLY A 64 -4.78 7.73 13.27
N ARG A 65 -4.37 6.48 13.03
CA ARG A 65 -5.02 5.25 13.49
C ARG A 65 -3.99 4.25 13.96
#